data_AF-W4M0T6-F1
#
_entry.id   AF-W4M0T6-F1
#
_cell.length_a   1.000
_cell.length_b   1.000
_cell.length_c   1.000
_cell.angle_alpha   90.00
_cell.angle_beta   90.00
_cell.angle_gamma   90.00
#
_symmetry.space_group_name_H-M   'P 1'
#
loop_
_entity.id
_entity.type
_entity.pdbx_description
1 polymer ?
#
loop_
_entity_poly.entity_id
_entity_poly.type
_entity_poly.pdbx_seq_one_letter_code
_entity_poly.pdbx_strand_id
1 'polypeptide(L)'
;MDKSLVEICANLVTAQARSMRLEPEAMASSVSQIYQTLQELHQREEGNVRTIDQPENSIQRNHVICLECGKAFTLLSNRHLALHGLTPRTYKQKHGLRMTQPLSAHTLSARRRKMARELKMGKQLAEWRASRKEEAS
;
A
#
# COMPACT_ATOMS: atom_id res chain seq x y z
N MET A 1 -6.01 -23.98 17.32
CA MET A 1 -6.05 -24.01 15.84
C MET A 1 -6.85 -22.80 15.42
N ASP A 2 -6.26 -21.93 14.60
CA ASP A 2 -6.98 -20.78 14.05
C ASP A 2 -8.11 -21.31 13.17
N LYS A 3 -9.32 -20.78 13.39
CA LYS A 3 -10.51 -21.21 12.63
C LYS A 3 -10.38 -20.73 11.20
N SER A 4 -10.65 -21.61 10.24
CA SER A 4 -10.61 -21.21 8.83
C SER A 4 -11.72 -20.21 8.51
N LEU A 5 -11.53 -19.36 7.49
CA LEU A 5 -12.55 -18.42 6.99
C LEU A 5 -13.89 -19.12 6.68
N VAL A 6 -13.80 -20.36 6.15
CA VAL A 6 -14.96 -21.20 5.83
C VAL A 6 -15.68 -21.64 7.11
N GLU A 7 -14.94 -22.04 8.15
CA GLU A 7 -15.51 -22.39 9.46
C GLU A 7 -16.19 -21.20 10.13
N ILE A 8 -15.61 -19.99 10.05
CA ILE A 8 -16.23 -18.78 10.59
C ILE A 8 -17.52 -18.47 9.84
N CYS A 9 -17.52 -18.54 8.51
CA CYS A 9 -18.70 -18.33 7.67
C CYS A 9 -19.82 -19.34 8.00
N ALA A 10 -19.50 -20.63 8.11
CA ALA A 10 -20.45 -21.68 8.44
C ALA A 10 -21.10 -21.46 9.81
N ASN A 11 -20.31 -21.07 10.81
CA ASN A 11 -20.82 -20.76 12.15
C ASN A 11 -21.78 -19.56 12.14
N LEU A 12 -21.46 -18.52 11.37
CA LEU A 12 -22.26 -17.29 11.28
C LEU A 12 -23.60 -17.56 10.60
N VAL A 13 -23.60 -18.32 9.49
CA VAL A 13 -24.81 -18.73 8.79
C VAL A 13 -25.67 -19.65 9.66
N THR A 14 -25.05 -20.59 10.39
CA THR A 14 -25.78 -21.47 11.31
C THR A 14 -26.44 -20.67 12.45
N ALA A 15 -25.75 -19.67 12.99
CA ALA A 15 -26.31 -18.77 13.99
C ALA A 15 -27.46 -17.94 13.44
N GLN A 16 -27.34 -17.48 12.19
CA GLN A 16 -28.36 -16.69 11.50
C GLN A 16 -29.60 -17.52 11.13
N ALA A 17 -29.42 -18.79 10.75
CA ALA A 17 -30.52 -19.73 10.50
C ALA A 17 -31.24 -20.16 11.80
N ARG A 18 -30.56 -20.08 12.95
CA ARG A 18 -31.19 -20.28 14.27
C ARG A 18 -32.01 -19.07 14.72
N SER A 19 -31.59 -17.86 14.38
CA SER A 19 -32.27 -16.62 14.78
C SER A 19 -33.38 -16.20 13.81
N MET A 20 -33.29 -16.57 12.53
CA MET A 20 -34.26 -16.24 11.49
C MET A 20 -34.57 -17.48 10.66
N ARG A 21 -35.85 -17.81 10.45
CA ARG A 21 -36.24 -18.78 9.42
C ARG A 21 -36.01 -18.13 8.06
N LEU A 22 -34.98 -18.59 7.36
CA LEU A 22 -34.62 -18.14 6.02
C LEU A 22 -35.16 -19.13 4.98
N GLU A 23 -35.63 -18.60 3.86
CA GLU A 23 -35.91 -19.40 2.67
C GLU A 23 -34.59 -19.98 2.09
N PRO A 24 -34.62 -21.14 1.41
CA PRO A 24 -33.42 -21.82 0.93
C PRO A 24 -32.53 -20.96 0.02
N GLU A 25 -33.14 -20.13 -0.83
CA GLU A 25 -32.43 -19.21 -1.72
C GLU A 25 -31.76 -18.07 -0.95
N ALA A 26 -32.42 -17.55 0.09
CA ALA A 26 -31.87 -16.52 0.97
C ALA A 26 -30.67 -17.04 1.77
N MET A 27 -30.68 -18.33 2.15
CA MET A 27 -29.51 -18.96 2.78
C MET A 27 -28.30 -19.00 1.84
N ALA A 28 -28.49 -19.40 0.58
CA ALA A 28 -27.40 -19.45 -0.40
C ALA A 28 -26.78 -18.06 -0.63
N SER A 29 -27.63 -17.03 -0.80
CA SER A 29 -27.17 -15.65 -0.93
C SER A 29 -26.41 -15.15 0.30
N SER A 30 -26.87 -15.51 1.50
CA SER A 30 -26.25 -15.09 2.76
C SER A 30 -24.85 -15.69 2.92
N VAL A 31 -24.66 -16.97 2.56
CA VAL A 31 -23.33 -17.62 2.58
C VAL A 31 -22.34 -16.86 1.70
N SER A 32 -22.73 -16.54 0.46
CA SER A 32 -21.86 -15.78 -0.45
C SER A 32 -21.55 -14.38 0.06
N GLN A 33 -22.54 -13.65 0.58
CA GLN A 33 -22.35 -12.29 1.12
C GLN A 33 -21.45 -12.27 2.35
N ILE A 34 -21.67 -13.19 3.30
CA ILE A 34 -20.85 -13.29 4.53
C ILE A 34 -19.43 -13.68 4.17
N TYR A 35 -19.25 -14.66 3.28
CA TYR A 35 -17.91 -15.09 2.85
C TYR A 35 -17.14 -13.95 2.18
N GLN A 36 -17.77 -13.19 1.28
CA GLN A 36 -17.15 -12.01 0.66
C GLN A 36 -16.76 -10.95 1.71
N THR A 37 -17.66 -10.65 2.64
CA THR A 37 -17.40 -9.68 3.72
C THR A 37 -16.22 -10.12 4.60
N LEU A 38 -16.19 -11.40 4.99
CA LEU A 38 -15.09 -11.95 5.78
C LEU A 38 -13.78 -11.96 4.99
N GLN A 39 -13.82 -12.23 3.68
CA GLN A 39 -12.65 -12.19 2.81
C GLN A 39 -12.09 -10.76 2.67
N GLU A 40 -12.96 -9.75 2.58
CA GLU A 40 -12.54 -8.34 2.62
C GLU A 40 -11.92 -7.95 3.95
N LEU A 41 -12.52 -8.36 5.07
CA LEU A 41 -12.00 -8.11 6.41
C LEU A 41 -10.65 -8.80 6.62
N HIS A 42 -10.51 -10.05 6.18
CA HIS A 42 -9.25 -10.78 6.24
C HIS A 42 -8.16 -10.08 5.42
N GLN A 43 -8.47 -9.62 4.20
CA GLN A 43 -7.53 -8.82 3.41
C GLN A 43 -7.15 -7.50 4.09
N ARG A 44 -8.09 -6.84 4.79
CA ARG A 44 -7.80 -5.63 5.59
C ARG A 44 -6.87 -5.94 6.77
N GLU A 45 -7.12 -7.03 7.49
CA GLU A 45 -6.31 -7.49 8.63
C GLU A 45 -4.90 -7.93 8.21
N GLU A 46 -4.76 -8.61 7.08
CA GLU A 46 -3.47 -8.96 6.47
C GLU A 46 -2.69 -7.73 5.92
N GLY A 47 -3.23 -6.52 6.09
CA GLY A 47 -2.57 -5.26 5.74
C GLY A 47 -2.72 -4.84 4.28
N ASN A 48 -3.65 -5.43 3.53
CA ASN A 48 -3.86 -5.12 2.12
C ASN A 48 -4.70 -3.85 1.89
N VAL A 49 -5.47 -3.41 2.88
CA VAL A 49 -6.23 -2.15 2.81
C VAL A 49 -6.25 -1.48 4.18
N ARG A 50 -5.41 -0.45 4.38
CA ARG A 50 -5.55 0.48 5.49
C ARG A 50 -6.14 1.79 4.97
N THR A 51 -7.27 2.22 5.55
CA THR A 51 -7.78 3.57 5.35
C THR A 51 -6.88 4.54 6.08
N ILE A 52 -6.40 5.56 5.38
CA ILE A 52 -5.52 6.57 5.95
C ILE A 52 -6.28 7.88 5.94
N ASP A 53 -6.56 8.38 7.14
CA ASP A 53 -7.34 9.60 7.34
C ASP A 53 -6.53 10.85 7.01
N GLN A 54 -5.20 10.77 7.08
CA GLN A 54 -4.28 11.86 6.76
C GLN A 54 -3.18 11.42 5.80
N PRO A 55 -3.01 12.07 4.63
CA PRO A 55 -2.07 11.64 3.60
C PRO A 55 -0.61 11.60 4.08
N GLU A 56 -0.24 12.39 5.09
CA GLU A 56 1.09 12.37 5.69
C GLU A 56 1.43 11.03 6.37
N ASN A 57 0.43 10.33 6.90
CA ASN A 57 0.57 9.04 7.57
C ASN A 57 0.71 7.86 6.59
N SER A 58 0.59 8.11 5.27
CA SER A 58 0.85 7.13 4.21
C SER A 58 2.27 6.58 4.25
N ILE A 59 3.25 7.42 4.60
CA ILE A 59 4.66 7.04 4.58
C ILE A 59 5.06 6.58 5.98
N GLN A 60 5.17 5.26 6.15
CA GLN A 60 5.61 4.65 7.41
C GLN A 60 7.11 4.32 7.39
N ARG A 61 7.62 3.91 8.56
CA ARG A 61 9.03 3.55 8.75
C ARG A 61 9.47 2.45 7.77
N ASN A 62 8.68 1.37 7.67
CA ASN A 62 9.02 0.16 6.90
C ASN A 62 8.27 0.00 5.58
N HIS A 63 7.12 0.65 5.43
CA HIS A 63 6.27 0.57 4.24
C HIS A 63 5.60 1.92 3.97
N VAL A 64 5.00 2.05 2.79
CA VAL A 64 4.20 3.19 2.34
C VAL A 64 2.90 2.64 1.79
N ILE A 65 1.80 3.23 2.20
CA ILE A 65 0.46 2.77 1.83
C ILE A 65 -0.06 3.65 0.70
N CYS A 66 -0.46 3.05 -0.41
CA CYS A 66 -1.07 3.81 -1.49
C CYS A 66 -2.43 4.36 -1.06
N LEU A 67 -2.64 5.65 -1.22
CA LEU A 67 -3.87 6.33 -0.81
C LEU A 67 -5.05 6.06 -1.77
N GLU A 68 -4.78 5.55 -2.97
CA GLU A 68 -5.81 5.19 -3.95
C GLU A 68 -6.35 3.76 -3.73
N CYS A 69 -5.49 2.82 -3.33
CA CYS A 69 -5.87 1.40 -3.22
C CYS A 69 -5.64 0.76 -1.86
N GLY A 70 -5.08 1.49 -0.89
CA GLY A 70 -4.85 1.00 0.48
C GLY A 70 -3.73 -0.04 0.61
N LYS A 71 -3.07 -0.43 -0.50
CA LYS A 71 -2.02 -1.45 -0.51
C LYS A 71 -0.70 -0.94 0.04
N ALA A 72 -0.03 -1.75 0.86
CA ALA A 72 1.29 -1.46 1.40
C ALA A 72 2.41 -1.85 0.44
N PHE A 73 3.35 -0.93 0.20
CA PHE A 73 4.54 -1.12 -0.62
C PHE A 73 5.78 -0.61 0.11
N THR A 74 6.98 -1.05 -0.29
CA THR A 74 8.22 -0.41 0.20
C THR A 74 8.52 0.90 -0.54
N LEU A 75 8.01 1.02 -1.78
CA LEU A 75 8.16 2.14 -2.70
C LEU A 75 6.92 2.22 -3.58
N LEU A 76 6.27 3.39 -3.64
CA LEU A 76 5.29 3.64 -4.71
C LEU A 76 6.06 3.89 -6.00
N SER A 77 6.13 2.86 -6.82
CA SER A 77 6.77 2.91 -8.13
C SER A 77 5.90 3.65 -9.14
N ASN A 78 6.54 4.22 -10.17
CA ASN A 78 5.83 4.80 -11.32
C ASN A 78 4.88 3.79 -11.98
N ARG A 79 5.27 2.51 -12.01
CA ARG A 79 4.41 1.42 -12.52
C ARG A 79 3.11 1.30 -11.74
N HIS A 80 3.18 1.37 -10.40
CA HIS A 80 1.97 1.30 -9.57
C HIS A 80 1.08 2.53 -9.77
N LEU A 81 1.67 3.73 -9.79
CA LEU A 81 0.92 4.96 -10.03
C LEU A 81 0.27 4.98 -11.42
N ALA A 82 0.93 4.41 -12.43
CA ALA A 82 0.39 4.29 -13.78
C ALA A 82 -0.86 3.39 -13.86
N LEU A 83 -1.00 2.38 -12.98
CA LEU A 83 -2.23 1.59 -12.89
C LEU A 83 -3.44 2.44 -12.47
N HIS A 84 -3.19 3.53 -11.75
CA HIS A 84 -4.19 4.52 -11.35
C HIS A 84 -4.30 5.69 -12.34
N GLY A 85 -3.56 5.66 -13.45
CA GLY A 85 -3.48 6.78 -14.39
C GLY A 85 -2.78 8.02 -13.82
N LEU A 86 -1.99 7.87 -12.76
CA LEU A 86 -1.34 8.97 -12.05
C LEU A 86 0.17 8.99 -12.29
N THR A 87 0.74 10.19 -12.23
CA THR A 87 2.18 10.42 -12.15
C THR A 87 2.56 10.74 -10.69
N PRO A 88 3.84 10.62 -10.29
CA PRO A 88 4.26 11.01 -8.95
C PRO A 88 3.89 12.46 -8.59
N ARG A 89 3.90 13.37 -9.57
CA ARG A 89 3.56 14.78 -9.36
C ARG A 89 2.06 14.96 -9.15
N THR A 90 1.24 14.36 -10.00
CA THR A 90 -0.23 14.47 -9.89
C THR A 90 -0.74 13.75 -8.65
N TYR A 91 -0.16 12.61 -8.29
CA TYR A 91 -0.46 11.89 -7.05
C TYR A 91 -0.19 12.75 -5.81
N LYS A 92 0.98 13.41 -5.75
CA LYS A 92 1.31 14.31 -4.63
C LYS A 92 0.37 15.50 -4.55
N GLN A 93 0.05 16.12 -5.69
CA GLN A 93 -0.86 17.25 -5.73
C GLN A 93 -2.27 16.86 -5.29
N LYS A 94 -2.78 15.71 -5.75
CA LYS A 94 -4.11 15.18 -5.42
C LYS A 94 -4.27 14.94 -3.92
N HIS A 95 -3.22 14.43 -3.28
CA HIS A 95 -3.23 14.12 -1.85
C HIS A 95 -2.58 15.19 -0.96
N GLY A 96 -2.24 16.38 -1.49
CA GLY A 96 -1.62 17.45 -0.71
C GLY A 96 -0.24 17.12 -0.14
N LEU A 97 0.48 16.15 -0.72
CA LEU A 97 1.84 15.79 -0.29
C LEU A 97 2.87 16.80 -0.79
N ARG A 98 3.91 17.05 0.03
CA ARG A 98 5.03 17.93 -0.35
C ARG A 98 5.74 17.38 -1.59
N MET A 99 6.05 18.26 -2.56
CA MET A 99 6.71 17.86 -3.81
C MET A 99 8.10 17.23 -3.61
N THR A 100 8.82 17.67 -2.57
CA THR A 100 10.14 17.16 -2.18
C THR A 100 10.10 15.84 -1.41
N GLN A 101 8.91 15.42 -0.95
CA GLN A 101 8.78 14.24 -0.09
C GLN A 101 8.93 12.95 -0.91
N PRO A 102 9.77 11.99 -0.48
CA PRO A 102 9.92 10.72 -1.18
C PRO A 102 8.67 9.85 -0.98
N LEU A 103 8.22 9.17 -2.04
CA LEU A 103 7.13 8.18 -1.98
C LEU A 103 7.67 6.78 -1.64
N SER A 104 8.63 6.71 -0.72
CA SER A 104 9.32 5.49 -0.31
C SER A 104 9.44 5.41 1.20
N ALA A 105 9.49 4.18 1.72
CA ALA A 105 9.63 3.96 3.16
C ALA A 105 10.93 4.59 3.68
N HIS A 106 10.92 5.02 4.94
CA HIS A 106 12.10 5.65 5.54
C HIS A 106 13.30 4.69 5.57
N THR A 107 13.07 3.41 5.85
CA THR A 107 14.14 2.39 5.82
C THR A 107 14.74 2.21 4.44
N LEU A 108 13.93 2.17 3.39
CA LEU A 108 14.42 2.06 2.02
C LEU A 108 15.26 3.29 1.62
N SER A 109 14.76 4.48 1.98
CA SER A 109 15.44 5.75 1.75
C SER A 109 16.79 5.81 2.49
N ALA A 110 16.84 5.30 3.72
CA ALA A 110 18.05 5.21 4.52
C ALA A 110 19.05 4.19 3.94
N ARG A 111 18.58 3.00 3.52
CA ARG A 111 19.41 1.97 2.88
C ARG A 111 20.06 2.50 1.61
N ARG A 112 19.31 3.18 0.73
CA ARG A 112 19.85 3.81 -0.48
C ARG A 112 20.91 4.87 -0.18
N ARG A 113 20.68 5.71 0.84
CA ARG A 113 21.68 6.70 1.28
C ARG A 113 22.96 6.04 1.81
N LYS A 114 22.86 4.94 2.55
CA LYS A 114 24.02 4.19 3.05
C LYS A 114 24.84 3.61 1.89
N MET A 115 24.18 2.90 0.97
CA MET A 115 24.84 2.33 -0.21
C MET A 115 25.52 3.42 -1.06
N ALA A 116 24.85 4.56 -1.31
CA ALA A 116 25.47 5.65 -2.07
C ALA A 116 26.74 6.21 -1.43
N ARG A 117 26.83 6.21 -0.10
CA ARG A 117 28.05 6.62 0.63
C ARG A 117 29.15 5.57 0.49
N GLU A 118 28.82 4.29 0.64
CA GLU A 118 29.76 3.17 0.50
C GLU A 118 30.35 3.11 -0.92
N LEU A 119 29.53 3.28 -1.95
CA LEU A 119 29.96 3.30 -3.35
C LEU A 119 30.70 4.59 -3.77
N LYS A 120 30.93 5.55 -2.86
CA LYS A 120 31.54 6.88 -3.16
C LYS A 120 30.88 7.60 -4.35
N MET A 121 29.60 7.31 -4.64
CA MET A 121 28.86 7.91 -5.77
C MET A 121 28.82 9.45 -5.69
N GLY A 122 28.89 10.00 -4.47
CA GLY A 122 29.00 11.45 -4.27
C GLY A 122 30.30 12.07 -4.80
N LYS A 123 31.44 11.35 -4.73
CA LYS A 123 32.72 11.84 -5.27
C LYS A 123 32.71 11.79 -6.80
N GLN A 124 32.25 10.69 -7.37
CA GLN A 124 32.09 10.53 -8.82
C GLN A 124 31.15 11.59 -9.41
N LEU A 125 30.05 11.93 -8.71
CA LEU A 125 29.14 12.98 -9.16
C LEU A 125 29.77 14.39 -9.08
N ALA A 126 30.64 14.65 -8.10
CA ALA A 126 31.35 15.92 -7.98
C ALA A 126 32.40 16.06 -9.09
N GLU A 127 33.16 15.01 -9.37
CA GLU A 127 34.13 14.94 -10.47
C GLU A 127 33.46 15.13 -11.83
N TRP A 128 32.34 14.43 -12.10
CA TRP A 128 31.57 14.61 -13.33
C TRP A 128 31.00 16.03 -13.49
N ARG A 129 30.57 16.67 -12.39
CA ARG A 129 30.09 18.05 -12.43
C ARG A 129 31.22 19.05 -12.70
N ALA A 130 32.43 18.79 -12.19
CA ALA A 130 33.60 19.62 -12.44
C ALA A 130 34.00 19.54 -13.92
N SER A 131 34.08 18.34 -14.49
CA SER A 131 34.45 18.17 -15.91
C SER A 131 33.45 18.84 -16.86
N ARG A 132 32.14 18.77 -16.59
CA ARG A 132 31.13 19.48 -17.41
C ARG A 132 31.17 21.00 -17.26
N LYS A 133 31.67 21.52 -16.14
CA LYS A 133 31.80 22.97 -15.93
C LYS A 133 33.03 23.52 -16.67
N GLU A 134 34.10 22.73 -16.78
CA GLU A 134 35.28 23.03 -17.60
C GLU A 134 34.96 22.94 -19.10
N GLU A 135 34.17 21.95 -19.54
CA GLU A 135 33.73 21.83 -20.95
C GLU A 135 32.77 22.95 -21.40
N ALA A 136 32.11 23.63 -20.46
CA ALA A 136 31.14 24.70 -20.75
C ALA A 136 31.72 26.11 -20.60
N SER A 137 33.00 26.23 -20.21
CA SER A 137 33.71 27.51 -20.04
C SER A 137 34.72 27.74 -21.16
#